data_AF-A0A847B2G7-F1
#
_entry.id   AF-A0A847B2G7-F1
#
_cell.length_a   1.000
_cell.length_b   1.000
_cell.length_c   1.000
_cell.angle_alpha   90.00
_cell.angle_beta   90.00
_cell.angle_gamma   90.00
#
_symmetry.space_group_name_H-M   'P 1'
#
loop_
_entity.id
_entity.type
_entity.pdbx_description
1 polymer ?
#
loop_
_entity_poly.entity_id
_entity_poly.type
_entity_poly.pdbx_seq_one_letter_code
_entity_poly.pdbx_strand_id
1 'polypeptide(L)'
;MQKHYDTFSFSLPKIEEGFSYILKRPDKLDTPYFYLDLTGETSNRNVSIDDYPLTIRSAKANDEYIIKYYTKTARRLFIDWKMPTQLRKRWPVIVNREGIIIYIPRYKSDFIVTTNDNFYVKI
;
A
#
# COMPACT_ATOMS: atom_id res chain seq x y z
N MET A 1 17.29 -43.82 31.66
CA MET A 1 17.79 -43.10 30.46
C MET A 1 16.68 -42.20 29.95
N GLN A 2 16.77 -40.90 30.24
CA GLN A 2 15.75 -39.91 29.86
C GLN A 2 16.23 -39.24 28.56
N LYS A 3 15.46 -39.40 27.48
CA LYS A 3 15.76 -38.78 26.18
C LYS A 3 15.44 -37.29 26.27
N HIS A 4 16.47 -36.44 26.23
CA HIS A 4 16.30 -35.01 26.00
C HIS A 4 15.96 -34.81 24.52
N TYR A 5 14.82 -34.16 24.25
CA TYR A 5 14.51 -33.68 22.91
C TYR A 5 14.97 -32.23 22.83
N ASP A 6 15.85 -31.95 21.87
CA ASP A 6 16.17 -30.58 21.48
C ASP A 6 14.88 -29.90 21.02
N THR A 7 14.42 -28.94 21.80
CA THR A 7 13.21 -28.19 21.49
C THR A 7 13.58 -27.15 20.43
N PHE A 8 13.35 -27.47 19.16
CA PHE A 8 13.43 -26.49 18.09
C PHE A 8 12.16 -25.66 18.04
N SER A 9 12.24 -24.42 18.51
CA SER A 9 11.16 -23.44 18.40
C SER A 9 11.25 -22.72 17.05
N PHE A 10 10.33 -23.04 16.15
CA PHE A 10 10.10 -22.24 14.94
C PHE A 10 9.16 -21.10 15.29
N SER A 11 9.67 -19.87 15.34
CA SER A 11 8.82 -18.69 15.30
C SER A 11 8.30 -18.54 13.87
N LEU A 12 6.98 -18.64 13.67
CA LEU A 12 6.37 -18.13 12.44
C LEU A 12 6.85 -16.67 12.28
N PRO A 13 7.31 -16.24 11.08
CA PRO A 13 7.61 -14.83 10.88
C PRO A 13 6.35 -14.07 11.27
N LYS A 14 6.49 -13.16 12.25
CA LYS A 14 5.44 -12.22 12.63
C LYS A 14 4.88 -11.68 11.32
N ILE A 15 3.60 -11.95 11.06
CA ILE A 15 2.89 -11.35 9.94
C ILE A 15 3.10 -9.86 10.14
N GLU A 16 3.92 -9.23 9.30
CA GLU A 16 4.29 -7.83 9.48
C GLU A 16 3.00 -7.02 9.64
N GLU A 17 2.89 -6.38 10.81
CA GLU A 17 1.82 -5.45 11.13
C GLU A 17 1.81 -4.39 10.03
N GLY A 18 0.62 -4.10 9.49
CA GLY A 18 0.49 -3.13 8.41
C GLY A 18 1.19 -1.81 8.74
N PHE A 19 1.70 -1.11 7.73
CA PHE A 19 2.38 0.17 7.93
C PHE A 19 1.40 1.35 7.86
N SER A 20 1.83 2.49 8.40
CA SER A 20 1.17 3.79 8.24
C SER A 20 2.19 4.92 8.30
N TYR A 21 2.27 5.72 7.24
CA TYR A 21 3.14 6.89 7.12
C TYR A 21 2.28 8.14 6.88
N ILE A 22 2.72 9.28 7.40
CA ILE A 22 2.01 10.56 7.22
C ILE A 22 2.92 11.54 6.49
N LEU A 23 2.46 12.07 5.36
CA LEU A 23 3.08 13.24 4.72
C LEU A 23 2.24 14.47 5.05
N LYS A 24 2.87 15.47 5.66
CA LYS A 24 2.23 16.76 5.95
C LYS A 24 2.27 17.74 4.78
N ARG A 25 3.15 17.49 3.81
CA ARG A 25 3.41 18.32 2.64
C ARG A 25 3.94 17.45 1.50
N PRO A 26 3.94 17.93 0.25
CA PRO A 26 4.61 17.26 -0.86
C PRO A 26 6.04 16.88 -0.49
N ASP A 27 6.34 15.58 -0.51
CA ASP A 27 7.64 15.02 -0.16
C ASP A 27 7.83 13.65 -0.81
N LYS A 28 9.01 13.08 -0.64
CA LYS A 28 9.35 11.72 -1.08
C LYS A 28 9.34 10.77 0.12
N LEU A 29 8.88 9.55 -0.10
CA LEU A 29 9.03 8.44 0.82
C LEU A 29 9.67 7.27 0.10
N ASP A 30 10.81 6.84 0.60
CA ASP A 30 11.44 5.59 0.22
C ASP A 30 11.39 4.62 1.40
N THR A 31 10.55 3.60 1.31
CA THR A 31 10.29 2.64 2.39
C THR A 31 10.60 1.21 1.93
N PRO A 32 10.66 0.22 2.85
CA PRO A 32 10.74 -1.18 2.46
C PRO A 32 9.56 -1.68 1.61
N TYR A 33 8.39 -1.02 1.70
CA TYR A 33 7.14 -1.48 1.09
C TYR A 33 6.83 -0.79 -0.25
N PHE A 34 7.23 0.48 -0.41
CA PHE A 34 6.94 1.29 -1.59
C PHE A 34 7.92 2.45 -1.70
N TYR A 35 8.04 2.97 -2.93
CA TYR A 35 8.63 4.26 -3.22
C TYR A 35 7.53 5.23 -3.63
N LEU A 36 7.55 6.46 -3.11
CA LEU A 36 6.64 7.55 -3.44
C LEU A 36 7.38 8.87 -3.62
N ASP A 37 7.08 9.58 -4.70
CA ASP A 37 7.54 10.94 -4.94
C ASP A 37 6.35 11.82 -5.33
N LEU A 38 5.99 12.75 -4.44
CA LEU A 38 4.95 13.75 -4.67
C LEU A 38 5.53 15.17 -4.86
N THR A 39 6.85 15.31 -5.02
CA THR A 39 7.51 16.63 -5.08
C THR A 39 7.50 17.29 -6.47
N GLY A 40 7.30 16.51 -7.53
CA GLY A 40 7.25 17.01 -8.91
C GLY A 40 5.85 17.41 -9.39
N GLU A 41 5.77 18.01 -10.58
CA GLU A 41 4.52 18.35 -11.30
C GLU A 41 3.66 17.14 -11.70
N THR A 42 4.02 15.94 -11.24
CA THR A 42 3.34 14.68 -11.59
C THR A 42 1.94 14.62 -10.97
N SER A 43 1.04 15.29 -11.67
CA SER A 43 -0.42 15.38 -11.58
C SER A 43 -1.12 14.01 -11.74
N ASN A 44 -0.34 12.93 -11.83
CA ASN A 44 -0.75 11.58 -12.20
C ASN A 44 -1.70 10.92 -11.18
N ARG A 45 -1.83 11.48 -9.98
CA ARG A 45 -2.54 10.86 -8.84
C ARG A 45 -3.69 11.69 -8.32
N ASN A 46 -3.97 12.83 -8.95
CA ASN A 46 -5.07 13.73 -8.57
C ASN A 46 -5.03 14.16 -7.09
N VAL A 47 -3.82 14.33 -6.55
CA VAL A 47 -3.57 14.77 -5.17
C VAL A 47 -3.45 16.30 -5.17
N SER A 48 -4.35 16.99 -4.47
CA SER A 48 -4.28 18.43 -4.25
C SER A 48 -3.44 18.77 -3.02
N ILE A 49 -3.00 20.03 -2.92
CA ILE A 49 -2.39 20.55 -1.69
C ILE A 49 -3.36 20.51 -0.50
N ASP A 50 -4.66 20.63 -0.76
CA ASP A 50 -5.71 20.60 0.26
C ASP A 50 -5.98 19.20 0.81
N ASP A 51 -5.51 18.15 0.13
CA ASP A 51 -5.63 16.77 0.61
C ASP A 51 -4.68 16.46 1.77
N TYR A 52 -3.64 17.28 1.97
CA TYR A 52 -2.67 17.07 3.03
C TYR A 52 -3.26 17.39 4.42
N PRO A 53 -2.86 16.66 5.48
CA PRO A 53 -1.86 15.59 5.47
C PRO A 53 -2.39 14.29 4.82
N LEU A 54 -1.53 13.67 4.00
CA LEU A 54 -1.80 12.37 3.40
C LEU A 54 -1.33 11.26 4.34
N THR A 55 -2.14 10.21 4.45
CA THR A 55 -1.77 8.98 5.15
C THR A 55 -1.59 7.85 4.14
N ILE A 56 -0.37 7.29 4.07
CA ILE A 56 -0.07 6.13 3.25
C ILE A 56 0.03 4.92 4.16
N ARG A 57 -0.92 4.00 4.04
CA ARG A 57 -1.04 2.84 4.94
C ARG A 57 -1.37 1.57 4.19
N SER A 58 -1.26 0.43 4.85
CA SER A 58 -1.82 -0.82 4.34
C SER A 58 -3.34 -0.73 4.14
N ALA A 59 -3.84 -1.35 3.08
CA ALA A 59 -5.27 -1.50 2.80
C ALA A 59 -5.98 -2.27 3.92
N LYS A 60 -7.15 -1.78 4.33
CA LYS A 60 -8.06 -2.42 5.29
C LYS A 60 -9.20 -3.11 4.56
N ALA A 61 -9.84 -4.09 5.21
CA ALA A 61 -10.88 -4.91 4.59
C ALA A 61 -12.10 -4.10 4.10
N ASN A 62 -12.45 -3.03 4.81
CA ASN A 62 -13.62 -2.18 4.55
C ASN A 62 -13.24 -0.89 3.81
N ASP A 63 -12.03 -0.80 3.27
CA ASP A 63 -11.61 0.35 2.48
C ASP A 63 -12.41 0.42 1.19
N GLU A 64 -13.01 1.59 0.94
CA GLU A 64 -13.75 1.90 -0.28
C GLU A 64 -12.97 2.88 -1.13
N TYR A 65 -13.03 2.68 -2.44
CA TYR A 65 -12.35 3.50 -3.43
C TYR A 65 -13.34 3.94 -4.50
N ILE A 66 -13.46 5.25 -4.66
CA ILE A 66 -14.35 5.88 -5.62
C ILE A 66 -13.59 6.00 -6.95
N ILE A 67 -14.07 5.29 -7.96
CA ILE A 67 -13.52 5.35 -9.31
C ILE A 67 -14.56 6.04 -10.19
N LYS A 68 -14.33 7.33 -10.48
CA LYS A 68 -15.25 8.18 -11.25
C LYS A 68 -16.66 8.18 -10.64
N TYR A 69 -17.55 7.33 -11.15
CA TYR A 69 -18.98 7.26 -10.78
C TYR A 69 -19.37 6.00 -10.00
N TYR A 70 -18.40 5.12 -9.68
CA TYR A 70 -18.68 3.88 -8.96
C TYR A 70 -17.74 3.68 -7.79
N THR A 71 -18.27 3.17 -6.69
CA THR A 71 -17.51 2.78 -5.51
C THR A 71 -17.21 1.30 -5.57
N LYS A 72 -15.95 0.92 -5.35
CA LYS A 72 -15.53 -0.46 -5.16
C LYS A 72 -14.74 -0.60 -3.87
N THR A 73 -14.93 -1.71 -3.18
CA THR A 73 -14.07 -2.05 -2.05
C THR A 73 -12.67 -2.41 -2.54
N ALA A 74 -11.64 -2.06 -1.78
CA ALA A 74 -10.25 -2.44 -2.05
C ALA A 74 -10.14 -3.97 -2.20
N ARG A 75 -10.87 -4.73 -1.37
CA ARG A 75 -10.97 -6.20 -1.48
C ARG A 75 -11.47 -6.65 -2.85
N ARG A 76 -12.52 -6.03 -3.40
CA ARG A 76 -13.07 -6.39 -4.72
C ARG A 76 -12.06 -6.10 -5.84
N LEU A 77 -11.35 -4.96 -5.75
CA LEU A 77 -10.29 -4.59 -6.69
C LEU A 77 -9.14 -5.61 -6.67
N PHE A 78 -8.68 -6.02 -5.49
CA PHE A 78 -7.60 -7.00 -5.37
C PHE A 78 -7.98 -8.37 -5.94
N ILE A 79 -9.25 -8.77 -5.82
CA ILE A 79 -9.77 -9.98 -6.45
C ILE A 79 -9.77 -9.82 -7.98
N ASP A 80 -10.28 -8.70 -8.49
CA ASP A 80 -10.31 -8.41 -9.94
C ASP A 80 -8.90 -8.45 -10.55
N TRP A 81 -7.88 -7.96 -9.82
CA TRP A 81 -6.48 -7.98 -10.26
C TRP A 81 -5.78 -9.32 -10.07
N LYS A 82 -6.49 -10.36 -9.58
CA LYS A 82 -5.93 -11.68 -9.24
C LYS A 82 -4.71 -11.57 -8.32
N MET A 83 -4.73 -10.60 -7.42
CA MET A 83 -3.61 -10.28 -6.55
C MET A 83 -3.38 -11.40 -5.50
N PRO A 84 -2.15 -11.86 -5.25
CA PRO A 84 -1.87 -12.85 -4.21
C PRO A 84 -2.31 -12.39 -2.81
N THR A 85 -2.92 -13.27 -2.02
CA THR A 85 -3.51 -12.94 -0.70
C THR A 85 -2.49 -12.35 0.28
N GLN A 86 -1.25 -12.81 0.26
CA GLN A 86 -0.18 -12.29 1.12
C GLN A 86 0.11 -10.81 0.84
N LEU A 87 0.15 -10.43 -0.44
CA LEU A 87 0.41 -9.04 -0.84
C LEU A 87 -0.75 -8.10 -0.53
N ARG A 88 -2.00 -8.59 -0.54
CA ARG A 88 -3.20 -7.80 -0.21
C ARG A 88 -3.13 -7.17 1.19
N LYS A 89 -2.48 -7.84 2.15
CA LYS A 89 -2.36 -7.36 3.53
C LYS A 89 -1.43 -6.15 3.68
N ARG A 90 -0.44 -6.03 2.80
CA ARG A 90 0.58 -4.97 2.82
C ARG A 90 0.44 -3.97 1.67
N TRP A 91 -0.65 -4.06 0.89
CA TRP A 91 -0.81 -3.20 -0.27
C TRP A 91 -1.07 -1.75 0.17
N PRO A 92 -0.29 -0.76 -0.30
CA PRO A 92 -0.46 0.62 0.11
C PRO A 92 -1.74 1.23 -0.45
N VAL A 93 -2.36 2.10 0.33
CA VAL A 93 -3.42 3.03 -0.09
C VAL A 93 -3.04 4.44 0.35
N ILE A 94 -3.40 5.44 -0.45
CA ILE A 94 -3.22 6.86 -0.12
C ILE A 94 -4.57 7.41 0.35
N VAL A 95 -4.59 7.94 1.55
CA VAL A 95 -5.76 8.52 2.22
C VAL A 95 -5.51 10.01 2.40
N ASN A 96 -6.48 10.86 2.07
CA ASN A 96 -6.39 12.29 2.34
C ASN A 96 -6.75 12.63 3.79
N ARG A 97 -6.66 13.92 4.14
CA ARG A 97 -7.00 14.42 5.48
C ARG A 97 -8.44 14.17 5.93
N GLU A 98 -9.36 13.95 4.98
CA GLU A 98 -10.78 13.66 5.25
C GLU A 98 -11.01 12.15 5.52
N GLY A 99 -9.96 11.34 5.43
CA GLY A 99 -10.06 9.89 5.59
C GLY A 99 -10.52 9.16 4.31
N ILE A 100 -10.61 9.87 3.18
CA ILE A 100 -11.03 9.32 1.90
C ILE A 100 -9.82 8.75 1.16
N ILE A 101 -9.98 7.55 0.57
CA ILE A 101 -8.93 6.96 -0.26
C ILE A 101 -8.95 7.64 -1.63
N ILE A 102 -7.88 8.37 -1.92
CA ILE A 102 -7.73 9.10 -3.18
C ILE A 102 -6.94 8.32 -4.22
N TYR A 103 -6.16 7.31 -3.79
CA TYR A 103 -5.41 6.48 -4.72
C TYR A 103 -5.09 5.09 -4.17
N ILE A 104 -5.23 4.08 -5.04
CA ILE A 104 -4.75 2.71 -4.81
C ILE A 104 -3.89 2.31 -6.02
N PRO A 105 -2.62 1.91 -5.85
CA PRO A 105 -1.81 1.40 -6.95
C PRO A 105 -2.46 0.15 -7.53
N ARG A 106 -2.54 0.10 -8.87
CA ARG A 106 -3.03 -1.08 -9.56
C ARG A 106 -1.97 -2.18 -9.53
N TYR A 107 -2.33 -3.36 -9.05
CA TYR A 107 -1.48 -4.53 -9.13
C TYR A 107 -1.34 -5.01 -10.58
N LYS A 108 -0.11 -5.30 -11.00
CA LYS A 108 0.25 -6.01 -12.23
C LYS A 108 1.39 -6.97 -11.89
N SER A 109 1.27 -8.24 -12.30
CA SER A 109 2.26 -9.28 -11.99
C SER A 109 3.59 -9.10 -12.74
N ASP A 110 3.55 -8.39 -13.86
CA ASP A 110 4.65 -8.10 -14.78
C ASP A 110 5.08 -6.63 -14.70
N PHE A 111 4.79 -5.95 -13.58
CA PHE A 111 5.17 -4.56 -13.41
C PHE A 111 6.68 -4.38 -13.37
N ILE A 112 7.20 -3.56 -14.28
CA ILE A 112 8.60 -3.16 -14.33
C ILE A 112 8.67 -1.67 -14.00
N VAL A 113 9.50 -1.31 -13.04
CA VAL A 113 9.74 0.09 -12.66
C VAL A 113 10.49 0.79 -13.80
N THR A 114 9.96 1.91 -14.26
CA THR A 114 10.57 2.79 -15.24
C THR A 114 11.03 4.10 -14.59
N THR A 115 11.90 4.85 -15.27
CA THR A 115 12.43 6.14 -14.77
C THR A 115 11.34 7.17 -14.47
N ASN A 116 10.16 7.03 -15.08
CA ASN A 116 9.04 7.97 -14.92
C ASN A 116 8.06 7.56 -13.80
N ASP A 117 8.28 6.41 -13.14
CA ASP A 117 7.39 5.93 -12.08
C ASP A 117 7.64 6.66 -10.77
N ASN A 118 6.74 7.58 -10.43
CA ASN A 118 6.77 8.31 -9.17
C ASN A 118 6.15 7.55 -7.99
N PHE A 119 5.52 6.39 -8.22
CA PHE A 119 5.29 5.42 -7.14
C PHE A 119 5.01 4.02 -7.61
N TYR A 120 5.67 3.10 -6.91
CA TYR A 120 5.60 1.67 -7.14
C TYR A 120 5.69 0.95 -5.79
N VAL A 121 5.08 -0.24 -5.74
CA VAL A 121 5.13 -1.12 -4.58
C VAL A 121 6.34 -2.03 -4.74
N LYS A 122 7.13 -2.18 -3.67
CA LYS A 122 8.27 -3.11 -3.63
C LYS A 122 7.72 -4.47 -3.22
N ILE A 123 7.85 -5.44 -4.12
CA ILE A 123 7.26 -6.78 -3.98
C ILE A 123 8.33 -7.79 -3.62
#